data_AF-A0A935I4H4-F1
#
_entry.id   AF-A0A935I4H4-F1
#
_cell.length_a   1.000
_cell.length_b   1.000
_cell.length_c   1.000
_cell.angle_alpha   90.00
_cell.angle_beta   90.00
_cell.angle_gamma   90.00
#
_symmetry.space_group_name_H-M   'P 1'
#
loop_
_entity.id
_entity.type
_entity.pdbx_description
1 polymer ?
#
loop_
_entity_poly.entity_id
_entity_poly.type
_entity_poly.pdbx_seq_one_letter_code
_entity_poly.pdbx_strand_id
1 'polypeptide(L)'
;MLKLFLISLIFFLENHVYTWSQCTPPSADKLEDANVLCSLEELNGYTCSNTQYANPFGCSPLCPQGGTSTNTQWWAFTSFNTQATITVTFNNCSVNGSGIQLGLWGDNLCNDIIVCNENCSSQGQVSISAMLQKCKVYYFYINGCNGAICDYTISIITSPRECNVIFKRINDDLDRNIPVCAGTENQEFFIKYADCNCTPMFEWTLDGNVVGIDSNEISLDFPDEGDFQLCVTAYIDNPFSGSTCDQYGPECSTIHVRKETNNQTPKLITNQLLCAFDTSCAEINLDDPQSVKFFRWQTTGGTIITQNPELMNSVCILWNQQNGENGKVCVDYQTDCGQSRTYCLDVMFGLGVKDIAGQNETIRGLSTRLAAGIPTGQWQKISGPGKVNFSNINDPNSKISVSKYGIYVLSWISNKNDCLVQGLVTIRFVRS
;
A
#
# COMPACT_ATOMS: atom_id res chain seq x y z
N MET A 1 7.14 -35.09 76.19
CA MET A 1 7.31 -34.85 74.75
C MET A 1 6.73 -36.03 73.99
N LEU A 2 5.56 -35.89 73.38
CA LEU A 2 5.21 -36.35 72.03
C LEU A 2 3.74 -35.93 71.78
N LYS A 3 3.52 -34.94 70.90
CA LYS A 3 2.19 -34.49 70.48
C LYS A 3 1.69 -35.46 69.40
N LEU A 4 0.55 -36.11 69.64
CA LEU A 4 -0.12 -36.94 68.65
C LEU A 4 -0.92 -36.03 67.71
N PHE A 5 -0.45 -35.85 66.48
CA PHE A 5 -1.19 -35.20 65.40
C PHE A 5 -2.05 -36.25 64.68
N LEU A 6 -3.37 -36.07 64.69
CA LEU A 6 -4.29 -36.84 63.84
C LEU A 6 -4.24 -36.23 62.42
N ILE A 7 -3.70 -36.97 61.46
CA ILE A 7 -3.76 -36.62 60.03
C ILE A 7 -4.92 -37.41 59.42
N SER A 8 -5.97 -36.71 59.00
CA SER A 8 -7.09 -37.25 58.21
C SER A 8 -6.62 -37.45 56.76
N LEU A 9 -6.46 -38.71 56.34
CA LEU A 9 -6.15 -39.07 54.95
C LEU A 9 -7.45 -39.03 54.12
N ILE A 10 -7.62 -38.00 53.30
CA ILE A 10 -8.67 -37.94 52.27
C ILE A 10 -8.16 -38.70 51.05
N PHE A 11 -8.76 -39.86 50.77
CA PHE A 11 -8.55 -40.58 49.51
C PHE A 11 -9.21 -39.80 48.37
N PHE A 12 -8.42 -39.12 47.55
CA PHE A 12 -8.85 -38.67 46.23
C PHE A 12 -8.87 -39.89 45.31
N LEU A 13 -10.06 -40.35 44.93
CA LEU A 13 -10.25 -41.19 43.76
C LEU A 13 -9.98 -40.30 42.53
N GLU A 14 -8.78 -40.39 41.97
CA GLU A 14 -8.51 -39.89 40.62
C GLU A 14 -9.34 -40.75 39.65
N ASN A 15 -10.49 -40.22 39.25
CA ASN A 15 -11.11 -40.64 38.00
C ASN A 15 -10.14 -40.23 36.89
N HIS A 16 -9.30 -41.15 36.45
CA HIS A 16 -8.68 -41.06 35.14
C HIS A 16 -9.81 -41.12 34.11
N VAL A 17 -10.34 -39.95 33.73
CA VAL A 17 -10.99 -39.80 32.45
C VAL A 17 -9.89 -40.08 31.43
N TYR A 18 -9.92 -41.27 30.83
CA TYR A 18 -9.20 -41.51 29.60
C TYR A 18 -9.78 -40.54 28.57
N THR A 19 -9.17 -39.37 28.41
CA THR A 19 -9.38 -38.53 27.23
C THR A 19 -8.69 -39.27 26.10
N TRP A 20 -9.45 -39.98 25.28
CA TRP A 20 -8.95 -40.51 24.02
C TRP A 20 -8.54 -39.29 23.21
N SER A 21 -7.28 -39.23 22.80
CA SER A 21 -6.79 -38.21 21.88
C SER A 21 -7.74 -38.16 20.68
N GLN A 22 -8.49 -37.07 20.51
CA GLN A 22 -9.26 -36.87 19.29
C GLN A 22 -8.27 -36.78 18.14
N CYS A 23 -8.50 -37.58 17.09
CA CYS A 23 -7.62 -37.59 15.95
C CYS A 23 -7.70 -36.24 15.23
N THR A 24 -6.56 -35.74 14.74
CA THR A 24 -6.43 -34.41 14.13
C THR A 24 -5.77 -34.55 12.75
N PRO A 25 -6.38 -34.04 11.66
CA PRO A 25 -7.67 -33.34 11.63
C PRO A 25 -8.86 -34.28 11.87
N PRO A 26 -9.94 -33.80 12.54
CA PRO A 26 -11.11 -34.61 12.82
C PRO A 26 -11.82 -35.01 11.52
N SER A 27 -12.32 -36.24 11.47
CA SER A 27 -13.25 -36.67 10.42
C SER A 27 -14.67 -36.19 10.71
N ALA A 28 -15.48 -36.07 9.66
CA ALA A 28 -16.91 -35.84 9.77
C ALA A 28 -17.69 -37.16 9.66
N ASP A 29 -18.83 -37.22 10.35
CA ASP A 29 -19.76 -38.35 10.24
C ASP A 29 -20.48 -38.38 8.90
N LYS A 30 -20.74 -37.21 8.32
CA LYS A 30 -21.43 -37.07 7.04
C LYS A 30 -20.54 -36.45 5.99
N LEU A 31 -20.83 -36.77 4.74
CA LEU A 31 -20.13 -36.26 3.57
C LEU A 31 -20.21 -34.73 3.48
N GLU A 32 -21.40 -34.17 3.67
CA GLU A 32 -21.67 -32.74 3.57
C GLU A 32 -21.07 -31.91 4.72
N ASP A 33 -20.78 -32.56 5.85
CA ASP A 33 -20.21 -31.93 7.06
C ASP A 33 -18.67 -31.99 7.05
N ALA A 34 -18.05 -32.60 6.04
CA ALA A 34 -16.61 -32.78 5.95
C ALA A 34 -15.89 -31.43 5.80
N ASN A 35 -15.02 -31.12 6.77
CA ASN A 35 -14.15 -29.95 6.67
C ASN A 35 -13.21 -30.11 5.46
N VAL A 36 -13.10 -29.04 4.66
CA VAL A 36 -12.26 -29.02 3.47
C VAL A 36 -10.84 -28.69 3.87
N LEU A 37 -9.95 -29.67 3.73
CA LEU A 37 -8.50 -29.54 3.86
C LEU A 37 -7.92 -28.88 2.61
N CYS A 38 -6.79 -28.22 2.79
CA CYS A 38 -6.12 -27.45 1.75
C CYS A 38 -5.20 -28.29 0.88
N SER A 39 -4.85 -29.47 1.37
CA SER A 39 -4.26 -30.51 0.56
C SER A 39 -4.63 -31.88 1.11
N LEU A 40 -4.76 -32.85 0.20
CA LEU A 40 -4.83 -34.26 0.59
C LEU A 40 -3.63 -34.65 1.47
N GLU A 41 -2.45 -34.06 1.24
CA GLU A 41 -1.21 -34.35 1.97
C GLU A 41 -1.29 -34.02 3.47
N GLU A 42 -2.27 -33.23 3.92
CA GLU A 42 -2.52 -33.00 5.36
C GLU A 42 -2.91 -34.28 6.10
N LEU A 43 -3.42 -35.29 5.39
CA LEU A 43 -3.70 -36.62 5.93
C LEU A 43 -2.48 -37.55 5.88
N ASN A 44 -1.34 -37.14 5.33
CA ASN A 44 -0.17 -38.00 5.22
C ASN A 44 0.46 -38.27 6.60
N GLY A 45 0.55 -39.54 6.98
CA GLY A 45 0.99 -39.97 8.31
C GLY A 45 -0.10 -39.94 9.38
N TYR A 46 -1.32 -39.50 9.03
CA TYR A 46 -2.45 -39.46 9.95
C TYR A 46 -2.75 -40.87 10.49
N THR A 47 -2.78 -41.01 11.81
CA THR A 47 -3.02 -42.29 12.49
C THR A 47 -4.19 -42.17 13.46
N CYS A 48 -5.19 -43.04 13.30
CA CYS A 48 -6.44 -43.02 14.07
C CYS A 48 -7.15 -44.38 14.01
N SER A 49 -8.30 -44.51 14.68
CA SER A 49 -9.26 -45.59 14.45
C SER A 49 -10.51 -45.04 13.75
N ASN A 50 -11.23 -45.84 12.97
CA ASN A 50 -12.51 -45.39 12.42
C ASN A 50 -13.57 -45.28 13.53
N THR A 51 -14.72 -44.67 13.21
CA THR A 51 -15.77 -44.39 14.19
C THR A 51 -16.10 -45.62 15.02
N GLN A 52 -16.15 -45.44 16.35
CA GLN A 52 -16.38 -46.54 17.30
C GLN A 52 -17.87 -46.82 17.55
N TYR A 53 -18.73 -46.12 16.83
CA TYR A 53 -20.17 -46.27 16.82
C TYR A 53 -20.65 -46.52 15.40
N ALA A 54 -21.84 -47.11 15.28
CA ALA A 54 -22.47 -47.28 13.99
C ALA A 54 -22.81 -45.89 13.40
N ASN A 55 -22.15 -45.57 12.30
CA ASN A 55 -22.42 -44.44 11.43
C ASN A 55 -22.82 -44.92 10.02
N PRO A 56 -24.13 -45.02 9.73
CA PRO A 56 -24.64 -45.42 8.42
C PRO A 56 -24.89 -44.23 7.47
N PHE A 57 -24.46 -43.01 7.83
CA PHE A 57 -24.81 -41.78 7.09
C PHE A 57 -23.91 -41.50 5.87
N GLY A 58 -23.14 -42.48 5.39
CA GLY A 58 -22.39 -42.39 4.15
C GLY A 58 -23.25 -42.68 2.90
N CYS A 59 -22.65 -42.45 1.72
CA CYS A 59 -23.26 -42.79 0.44
C CYS A 59 -23.64 -44.29 0.36
N SER A 60 -24.73 -44.60 -0.34
CA SER A 60 -25.19 -45.97 -0.54
C SER A 60 -25.56 -46.22 -2.02
N PRO A 61 -24.83 -47.10 -2.73
CA PRO A 61 -23.65 -47.84 -2.27
C PRO A 61 -22.39 -46.97 -2.18
N LEU A 62 -21.41 -47.37 -1.37
CA LEU A 62 -20.12 -46.67 -1.25
C LEU A 62 -19.22 -46.83 -2.49
N CYS A 63 -19.37 -47.97 -3.19
CA CYS A 63 -18.73 -48.28 -4.46
C CYS A 63 -19.76 -48.71 -5.49
N PRO A 64 -19.47 -48.63 -6.81
CA PRO A 64 -20.38 -49.10 -7.85
C PRO A 64 -20.78 -50.57 -7.71
N GLN A 65 -19.90 -51.41 -7.13
CA GLN A 65 -20.13 -52.84 -6.93
C GLN A 65 -20.82 -53.16 -5.58
N GLY A 66 -21.04 -52.18 -4.72
CA GLY A 66 -21.66 -52.36 -3.40
C GLY A 66 -20.95 -51.62 -2.27
N GLY A 67 -21.18 -52.06 -1.03
CA GLY A 67 -20.63 -51.44 0.18
C GLY A 67 -21.69 -50.68 0.96
N THR A 68 -21.89 -51.09 2.22
CA THR A 68 -22.83 -50.48 3.16
C THR A 68 -22.07 -49.58 4.12
N SER A 69 -22.51 -48.33 4.25
CA SER A 69 -22.02 -47.44 5.29
C SER A 69 -22.39 -48.00 6.65
N THR A 70 -21.39 -48.29 7.49
CA THR A 70 -21.63 -48.85 8.84
C THR A 70 -20.85 -48.11 9.90
N ASN A 71 -19.54 -47.91 9.72
CA ASN A 71 -18.70 -47.06 10.57
C ASN A 71 -17.88 -46.16 9.65
N THR A 72 -18.59 -45.36 8.85
CA THR A 72 -17.98 -44.46 7.85
C THR A 72 -17.52 -43.16 8.50
N GLN A 73 -16.50 -42.54 7.93
CA GLN A 73 -16.00 -41.24 8.28
C GLN A 73 -15.45 -40.54 7.04
N TRP A 74 -15.47 -39.21 7.04
CA TRP A 74 -15.20 -38.40 5.86
C TRP A 74 -14.18 -37.29 6.14
N TRP A 75 -13.38 -36.99 5.12
CA TRP A 75 -12.62 -35.74 4.98
C TRP A 75 -12.88 -35.17 3.60
N ALA A 76 -12.83 -33.86 3.46
CA ALA A 76 -12.82 -33.20 2.16
C ALA A 76 -11.44 -32.56 1.93
N PHE A 77 -11.03 -32.39 0.67
CA PHE A 77 -9.82 -31.65 0.35
C PHE A 77 -9.89 -31.02 -1.04
N THR A 78 -9.24 -29.87 -1.22
CA THR A 78 -8.97 -29.30 -2.53
C THR A 78 -7.75 -29.96 -3.17
N SER A 79 -7.86 -30.38 -4.43
CA SER A 79 -6.73 -30.94 -5.17
C SER A 79 -5.97 -29.87 -5.99
N PHE A 80 -4.65 -29.83 -5.84
CA PHE A 80 -3.73 -29.06 -6.71
C PHE A 80 -2.82 -29.96 -7.56
N ASN A 81 -2.98 -31.26 -7.39
CA ASN A 81 -2.20 -32.32 -8.03
C ASN A 81 -3.07 -32.98 -9.11
N THR A 82 -2.45 -33.55 -10.13
CA THR A 82 -3.17 -34.25 -11.21
C THR A 82 -3.32 -35.75 -10.92
N GLN A 83 -2.54 -36.26 -9.97
CA GLN A 83 -2.61 -37.65 -9.52
C GLN A 83 -2.38 -37.74 -8.02
N ALA A 84 -3.14 -38.63 -7.37
CA ALA A 84 -2.92 -38.99 -5.98
C ALA A 84 -3.06 -40.51 -5.79
N THR A 85 -2.25 -41.05 -4.88
CA THR A 85 -2.36 -42.42 -4.37
C THR A 85 -2.49 -42.33 -2.86
N ILE A 86 -3.62 -42.84 -2.36
CA ILE A 86 -3.91 -42.94 -0.94
C ILE A 86 -3.70 -44.38 -0.54
N THR A 87 -2.85 -44.59 0.45
CA THR A 87 -2.56 -45.87 1.05
C THR A 87 -3.02 -45.85 2.49
N VAL A 88 -3.85 -46.81 2.88
CA VAL A 88 -4.25 -46.99 4.27
C VAL A 88 -3.68 -48.31 4.76
N THR A 89 -2.79 -48.23 5.73
CA THR A 89 -2.27 -49.39 6.46
C THR A 89 -3.11 -49.54 7.71
N PHE A 90 -3.70 -50.71 7.95
CA PHE A 90 -4.63 -50.93 9.05
C PHE A 90 -4.39 -52.25 9.78
N ASN A 91 -4.69 -52.25 11.07
CA ASN A 91 -4.56 -53.37 11.98
C ASN A 91 -5.63 -53.29 13.08
N ASN A 92 -5.57 -54.23 14.04
CA ASN A 92 -6.47 -54.28 15.20
C ASN A 92 -7.98 -54.23 14.87
N CYS A 93 -8.36 -54.70 13.68
CA CYS A 93 -9.75 -54.75 13.24
C CYS A 93 -10.58 -55.66 14.16
N SER A 94 -11.46 -55.06 14.95
CA SER A 94 -12.30 -55.72 15.94
C SER A 94 -13.79 -55.42 15.69
N VAL A 95 -14.67 -56.26 16.25
CA VAL A 95 -16.14 -56.19 16.14
C VAL A 95 -16.71 -56.54 14.74
N ASN A 96 -17.54 -57.59 14.66
CA ASN A 96 -18.48 -57.95 13.58
C ASN A 96 -18.02 -57.97 12.09
N GLY A 97 -16.73 -57.81 11.79
CA GLY A 97 -16.19 -57.85 10.43
C GLY A 97 -14.66 -57.96 10.41
N SER A 98 -14.06 -57.70 9.24
CA SER A 98 -12.61 -57.77 9.04
C SER A 98 -12.21 -56.78 7.96
N GLY A 99 -11.57 -55.69 8.37
CA GLY A 99 -10.98 -54.70 7.46
C GLY A 99 -11.76 -53.42 7.28
N ILE A 100 -11.26 -52.63 6.34
CA ILE A 100 -11.79 -51.33 5.95
C ILE A 100 -12.15 -51.31 4.47
N GLN A 101 -13.07 -50.41 4.12
CA GLN A 101 -13.34 -49.97 2.76
C GLN A 101 -12.98 -48.48 2.69
N LEU A 102 -12.51 -48.01 1.54
CA LEU A 102 -12.20 -46.60 1.35
C LEU A 102 -12.44 -46.18 -0.09
N GLY A 103 -12.55 -44.88 -0.30
CA GLY A 103 -12.73 -44.33 -1.63
C GLY A 103 -12.73 -42.83 -1.65
N LEU A 104 -12.80 -42.31 -2.86
CA LEU A 104 -12.79 -40.90 -3.18
C LEU A 104 -14.02 -40.56 -4.02
N TRP A 105 -14.75 -39.55 -3.59
CA TRP A 105 -15.89 -38.98 -4.29
C TRP A 105 -15.54 -37.58 -4.81
N GLY A 106 -16.13 -37.19 -5.93
CA GLY A 106 -15.92 -35.91 -6.60
C GLY A 106 -17.00 -34.87 -6.31
N ASP A 107 -18.02 -35.21 -5.52
CA ASP A 107 -19.06 -34.30 -5.04
C ASP A 107 -19.55 -34.68 -3.64
N ASN A 108 -20.31 -33.78 -3.00
CA ASN A 108 -20.96 -34.00 -1.71
C ASN A 108 -22.41 -34.49 -1.82
N LEU A 109 -22.82 -35.00 -2.98
CA LEU A 109 -24.19 -35.42 -3.26
C LEU A 109 -24.29 -36.91 -3.59
N CYS A 110 -23.20 -37.65 -3.44
CA CYS A 110 -23.09 -39.06 -3.78
C CYS A 110 -23.40 -39.36 -5.27
N ASN A 111 -22.97 -38.51 -6.22
CA ASN A 111 -23.16 -38.76 -7.66
C ASN A 111 -21.88 -39.09 -8.44
N ASP A 112 -20.71 -38.65 -7.96
CA ASP A 112 -19.43 -38.77 -8.67
C ASP A 112 -18.44 -39.65 -7.88
N ILE A 113 -18.38 -40.95 -8.17
CA ILE A 113 -17.38 -41.86 -7.60
C ILE A 113 -16.11 -41.80 -8.45
N ILE A 114 -14.99 -41.42 -7.85
CA ILE A 114 -13.70 -41.30 -8.56
C ILE A 114 -12.93 -42.62 -8.54
N VAL A 115 -12.75 -43.17 -7.34
CA VAL A 115 -12.08 -44.47 -7.13
C VAL A 115 -12.50 -45.01 -5.77
N CYS A 116 -12.60 -46.32 -5.62
CA CYS A 116 -12.84 -46.91 -4.32
C CYS A 116 -12.33 -48.35 -4.26
N ASN A 117 -12.26 -48.89 -3.04
CA ASN A 117 -11.96 -50.28 -2.76
C ASN A 117 -12.97 -50.82 -1.76
N GLU A 118 -13.83 -51.73 -2.21
CA GLU A 118 -14.83 -52.40 -1.37
C GLU A 118 -14.33 -53.68 -0.69
N ASN A 119 -13.11 -54.14 -1.00
CA ASN A 119 -12.61 -55.45 -0.58
C ASN A 119 -12.14 -55.43 0.88
N CYS A 120 -12.78 -56.27 1.69
CA CYS A 120 -12.51 -56.43 3.10
C CYS A 120 -11.44 -57.50 3.34
N SER A 121 -10.31 -57.12 3.94
CA SER A 121 -9.26 -58.06 4.40
C SER A 121 -8.97 -57.83 5.89
N SER A 122 -8.59 -58.88 6.63
CA SER A 122 -8.52 -58.81 8.10
C SER A 122 -7.41 -57.92 8.66
N GLN A 123 -6.33 -57.70 7.91
CA GLN A 123 -5.24 -56.79 8.23
C GLN A 123 -4.42 -56.53 6.97
N GLY A 124 -3.71 -55.41 6.92
CA GLY A 124 -2.73 -55.15 5.88
C GLY A 124 -2.81 -53.73 5.35
N GLN A 125 -2.57 -53.60 4.06
CA GLN A 125 -2.49 -52.32 3.37
C GLN A 125 -3.41 -52.34 2.16
N VAL A 126 -4.13 -51.25 1.97
CA VAL A 126 -5.00 -51.04 0.82
C VAL A 126 -4.64 -49.69 0.19
N SER A 127 -4.56 -49.67 -1.14
CA SER A 127 -4.22 -48.46 -1.89
C SER A 127 -5.25 -48.19 -2.97
N ILE A 128 -5.65 -46.92 -3.10
CA ILE A 128 -6.45 -46.39 -4.20
C ILE A 128 -5.65 -45.30 -4.89
N SER A 129 -5.74 -45.24 -6.22
CA SER A 129 -5.08 -44.21 -7.03
C SER A 129 -6.10 -43.56 -7.96
N ALA A 130 -6.06 -42.25 -8.07
CA ALA A 130 -6.98 -41.46 -8.89
C ALA A 130 -6.24 -40.38 -9.69
N MET A 131 -6.81 -40.07 -10.86
CA MET A 131 -6.52 -38.81 -11.56
C MET A 131 -7.44 -37.74 -11.00
N LEU A 132 -6.86 -36.60 -10.64
CA LEU A 132 -7.57 -35.49 -10.02
C LEU A 132 -7.53 -34.26 -10.93
N GLN A 133 -8.64 -33.54 -10.96
CA GLN A 133 -8.73 -32.19 -11.49
C GLN A 133 -8.21 -31.18 -10.46
N LYS A 134 -7.47 -30.18 -10.94
CA LYS A 134 -6.98 -29.06 -10.13
C LYS A 134 -8.16 -28.19 -9.68
N CYS A 135 -8.07 -27.61 -8.49
CA CYS A 135 -9.07 -26.70 -7.92
C CYS A 135 -10.48 -27.30 -7.84
N LYS A 136 -10.54 -28.62 -7.65
CA LYS A 136 -11.78 -29.37 -7.36
C LYS A 136 -11.68 -29.95 -5.96
N VAL A 137 -12.79 -29.85 -5.22
CA VAL A 137 -12.94 -30.49 -3.91
C VAL A 137 -13.31 -31.96 -4.10
N TYR A 138 -12.61 -32.83 -3.39
CA TYR A 138 -12.90 -34.27 -3.33
C TYR A 138 -13.17 -34.69 -1.88
N TYR A 139 -13.87 -35.81 -1.73
CA TYR A 139 -14.29 -36.34 -0.44
C TYR A 139 -13.75 -37.75 -0.25
N PHE A 140 -12.83 -37.90 0.70
CA PHE A 140 -12.21 -39.17 1.05
C PHE A 140 -12.95 -39.82 2.22
N TYR A 141 -13.30 -41.09 2.08
CA TYR A 141 -13.89 -41.86 3.18
C TYR A 141 -13.07 -43.08 3.56
N ILE A 142 -13.21 -43.46 4.84
CA ILE A 142 -12.86 -44.78 5.36
C ILE A 142 -14.11 -45.34 6.04
N ASN A 143 -14.44 -46.59 5.77
CA ASN A 143 -15.58 -47.30 6.34
C ASN A 143 -15.13 -48.63 6.93
N GLY A 144 -15.63 -48.98 8.11
CA GLY A 144 -15.46 -50.31 8.69
C GLY A 144 -16.25 -51.37 7.92
N CYS A 145 -15.65 -52.51 7.58
CA CYS A 145 -16.39 -53.62 6.97
C CYS A 145 -17.35 -54.25 7.99
N ASN A 146 -18.67 -54.29 7.69
CA ASN A 146 -19.70 -54.80 8.62
C ASN A 146 -19.63 -54.17 10.02
N GLY A 147 -19.20 -52.91 10.10
CA GLY A 147 -19.02 -52.18 11.36
C GLY A 147 -17.71 -52.48 12.10
N ALA A 148 -16.71 -53.05 11.43
CA ALA A 148 -15.39 -53.26 12.01
C ALA A 148 -14.74 -51.94 12.44
N ILE A 149 -14.06 -51.97 13.59
CA ILE A 149 -13.27 -50.87 14.13
C ILE A 149 -11.80 -51.26 13.99
N CYS A 150 -11.07 -50.56 13.14
CA CYS A 150 -9.67 -50.78 12.82
C CYS A 150 -8.86 -49.54 13.17
N ASP A 151 -7.65 -49.77 13.68
CA ASP A 151 -6.61 -48.74 13.75
C ASP A 151 -5.96 -48.64 12.37
N TYR A 152 -5.66 -47.43 11.91
CA TYR A 152 -5.07 -47.21 10.62
C TYR A 152 -4.12 -46.01 10.58
N THR A 153 -3.19 -46.05 9.63
CA THR A 153 -2.32 -44.95 9.23
C THR A 153 -2.50 -44.68 7.74
N ILE A 154 -2.71 -43.42 7.38
CA ILE A 154 -2.83 -42.96 6.00
C ILE A 154 -1.44 -42.54 5.50
N SER A 155 -1.09 -42.94 4.29
CA SER A 155 0.11 -42.51 3.57
C SER A 155 -0.27 -42.06 2.16
N ILE A 156 0.30 -40.94 1.73
CA ILE A 156 -0.15 -40.21 0.55
C ILE A 156 1.04 -39.93 -0.34
N ILE A 157 0.84 -40.22 -1.63
CA ILE A 157 1.79 -39.90 -2.70
C ILE A 157 1.01 -39.14 -3.78
N THR A 158 1.44 -37.92 -4.07
CA THR A 158 0.85 -37.05 -5.08
C THR A 158 1.83 -36.80 -6.23
N SER A 159 1.32 -36.38 -7.39
CA SER A 159 2.15 -35.68 -8.37
C SER A 159 2.63 -34.34 -7.79
N PRO A 160 3.70 -33.69 -8.30
CA PRO A 160 4.06 -32.34 -7.87
C PRO A 160 2.87 -31.39 -7.92
N ARG A 161 2.81 -30.45 -6.97
CA ARG A 161 1.85 -29.34 -7.02
C ARG A 161 2.14 -28.52 -8.28
N GLU A 162 1.14 -28.40 -9.15
CA GLU A 162 1.28 -27.67 -10.43
C GLU A 162 0.53 -26.33 -10.41
N CYS A 163 0.14 -25.82 -9.23
CA CYS A 163 -0.59 -24.57 -9.10
C CYS A 163 0.18 -23.53 -8.30
N ASN A 164 0.75 -22.55 -9.01
CA ASN A 164 1.34 -21.33 -8.47
C ASN A 164 0.73 -20.14 -9.21
N VAL A 165 -0.16 -19.38 -8.56
CA VAL A 165 -0.68 -18.14 -9.14
C VAL A 165 0.44 -17.10 -9.13
N ILE A 166 0.72 -16.54 -10.31
CA ILE A 166 1.69 -15.45 -10.45
C ILE A 166 0.91 -14.20 -10.84
N PHE A 167 0.85 -13.24 -9.92
CA PHE A 167 0.29 -11.93 -10.19
C PHE A 167 1.24 -11.05 -11.00
N LYS A 168 0.66 -10.32 -11.93
CA LYS A 168 1.25 -9.09 -12.45
C LYS A 168 0.89 -7.93 -11.53
N ARG A 169 1.44 -6.76 -11.86
CA ARG A 169 1.13 -5.51 -11.15
C ARG A 169 -0.27 -5.03 -11.52
N ILE A 170 -0.94 -4.33 -10.60
CA ILE A 170 -2.21 -3.65 -10.90
C ILE A 170 -1.99 -2.72 -12.09
N ASN A 171 -2.88 -2.79 -13.09
CA ASN A 171 -2.83 -2.05 -14.35
C ASN A 171 -1.53 -2.23 -15.15
N ASP A 172 -0.79 -3.33 -14.92
CA ASP A 172 0.57 -3.55 -15.43
C ASP A 172 1.57 -2.43 -15.04
N ASP A 173 1.27 -1.63 -14.00
CA ASP A 173 2.11 -0.51 -13.56
C ASP A 173 3.35 -1.00 -12.79
N LEU A 174 4.53 -0.78 -13.37
CA LEU A 174 5.78 -1.33 -12.83
C LEU A 174 6.25 -0.60 -11.56
N ASP A 175 5.91 0.68 -11.44
CA ASP A 175 6.35 1.56 -10.37
C ASP A 175 5.42 1.53 -9.15
N ARG A 176 4.26 0.87 -9.27
CA ARG A 176 3.18 0.81 -8.28
C ARG A 176 2.62 2.19 -7.94
N ASN A 177 2.68 3.14 -8.88
CA ASN A 177 2.26 4.52 -8.71
C ASN A 177 1.32 4.88 -9.87
N ILE A 178 0.02 4.83 -9.60
CA ILE A 178 -1.01 5.07 -10.60
C ILE A 178 -1.57 6.48 -10.42
N PRO A 179 -1.29 7.42 -11.34
CA PRO A 179 -1.86 8.75 -11.27
C PRO A 179 -3.33 8.75 -11.70
N VAL A 180 -4.18 9.41 -10.91
CA VAL A 180 -5.62 9.58 -11.18
C VAL A 180 -5.99 11.05 -10.93
N CYS A 181 -7.02 11.53 -11.61
CA CYS A 181 -7.49 12.90 -11.43
C CYS A 181 -8.68 12.97 -10.48
N ALA A 182 -8.69 13.97 -9.62
CA ALA A 182 -9.81 14.22 -8.73
C ALA A 182 -11.07 14.54 -9.55
N GLY A 183 -12.18 13.88 -9.24
CA GLY A 183 -13.43 13.94 -9.98
C GLY A 183 -13.56 12.86 -11.07
N THR A 184 -12.56 11.99 -11.27
CA THR A 184 -12.69 10.86 -12.18
C THR A 184 -13.69 9.84 -11.62
N GLU A 185 -14.70 9.53 -12.43
CA GLU A 185 -15.69 8.47 -12.18
C GLU A 185 -15.32 7.20 -12.96
N ASN A 186 -15.66 6.04 -12.42
CA ASN A 186 -15.46 4.71 -13.00
C ASN A 186 -14.00 4.45 -13.44
N GLN A 187 -13.02 4.87 -12.65
CA GLN A 187 -11.62 4.54 -12.91
C GLN A 187 -11.44 3.02 -12.80
N GLU A 188 -11.09 2.38 -13.92
CA GLU A 188 -10.88 0.94 -14.00
C GLU A 188 -9.51 0.54 -13.45
N PHE A 189 -9.51 -0.54 -12.67
CA PHE A 189 -8.34 -1.25 -12.21
C PHE A 189 -8.48 -2.73 -12.54
N PHE A 190 -7.37 -3.36 -12.89
CA PHE A 190 -7.34 -4.79 -13.15
C PHE A 190 -6.04 -5.40 -12.66
N ILE A 191 -6.08 -6.69 -12.38
CA ILE A 191 -4.90 -7.52 -12.21
C ILE A 191 -4.90 -8.65 -13.21
N LYS A 192 -3.76 -8.82 -13.88
CA LYS A 192 -3.49 -9.99 -14.72
C LYS A 192 -2.81 -11.05 -13.87
N TYR A 193 -3.22 -12.29 -14.07
CA TYR A 193 -2.66 -13.43 -13.37
C TYR A 193 -2.48 -14.58 -14.36
N ALA A 194 -1.47 -15.41 -14.12
CA ALA A 194 -1.37 -16.71 -14.76
C ALA A 194 -1.93 -17.73 -13.76
N ASP A 195 -3.01 -18.42 -14.15
CA ASP A 195 -3.58 -19.52 -13.38
C ASP A 195 -3.26 -20.87 -14.01
N CYS A 196 -3.69 -21.92 -13.32
CA CYS A 196 -3.55 -23.30 -13.77
C CYS A 196 -4.91 -23.88 -14.18
N ASN A 197 -5.75 -23.08 -14.84
CA ASN A 197 -7.18 -23.28 -15.08
C ASN A 197 -8.03 -23.29 -13.80
N CYS A 198 -7.62 -22.53 -12.80
CA CYS A 198 -8.39 -22.30 -11.60
C CYS A 198 -9.06 -20.94 -11.70
N THR A 199 -10.31 -20.80 -11.28
CA THR A 199 -11.00 -19.51 -11.19
C THR A 199 -10.88 -19.03 -9.74
N PRO A 200 -9.88 -18.19 -9.40
CA PRO A 200 -9.78 -17.67 -8.05
C PRO A 200 -10.88 -16.64 -7.80
N MET A 201 -11.23 -16.48 -6.52
CA MET A 201 -12.01 -15.36 -6.04
C MET A 201 -11.09 -14.20 -5.68
N PHE A 202 -11.53 -12.97 -5.89
CA PHE A 202 -10.73 -11.78 -5.62
C PHE A 202 -11.36 -10.94 -4.52
N GLU A 203 -10.52 -10.21 -3.80
CA GLU A 203 -10.91 -9.17 -2.86
C GLU A 203 -10.04 -7.94 -3.10
N TRP A 204 -10.70 -6.83 -3.43
CA TRP A 204 -10.10 -5.51 -3.59
C TRP A 204 -10.32 -4.70 -2.32
N THR A 205 -9.26 -4.04 -1.85
CA THR A 205 -9.32 -3.12 -0.71
C THR A 205 -8.74 -1.76 -1.07
N LEU A 206 -9.38 -0.69 -0.60
CA LEU A 206 -8.90 0.68 -0.67
C LEU A 206 -8.64 1.18 0.75
N ASP A 207 -7.39 1.51 1.06
CA ASP A 207 -6.91 1.81 2.41
C ASP A 207 -7.32 0.75 3.45
N GLY A 208 -7.30 -0.52 3.02
CA GLY A 208 -7.67 -1.67 3.84
C GLY A 208 -9.18 -1.96 3.96
N ASN A 209 -10.05 -1.11 3.41
CA ASN A 209 -11.49 -1.36 3.38
C ASN A 209 -11.88 -2.11 2.12
N VAL A 210 -12.69 -3.17 2.23
CA VAL A 210 -13.16 -3.93 1.07
C VAL A 210 -14.04 -3.04 0.17
N VAL A 211 -13.67 -2.97 -1.11
CA VAL A 211 -14.37 -2.17 -2.14
C VAL A 211 -14.90 -3.02 -3.29
N GLY A 212 -14.45 -4.26 -3.44
CA GLY A 212 -15.00 -5.18 -4.43
C GLY A 212 -14.54 -6.62 -4.20
N ILE A 213 -15.34 -7.57 -4.68
CA ILE A 213 -15.09 -9.00 -4.56
C ILE A 213 -15.36 -9.73 -5.88
N ASP A 214 -14.90 -10.98 -5.99
CA ASP A 214 -15.22 -11.96 -7.05
C ASP A 214 -14.74 -11.63 -8.47
N SER A 215 -14.04 -10.51 -8.68
CA SER A 215 -13.56 -10.07 -9.99
C SER A 215 -12.10 -9.65 -9.94
N ASN A 216 -11.32 -10.02 -10.97
CA ASN A 216 -9.95 -9.54 -11.16
C ASN A 216 -9.89 -8.09 -11.69
N GLU A 217 -11.04 -7.44 -11.80
CA GLU A 217 -11.23 -6.07 -12.26
C GLU A 217 -12.22 -5.33 -11.34
N ILE A 218 -12.02 -4.02 -11.17
CA ILE A 218 -12.89 -3.15 -10.37
C ILE A 218 -12.93 -1.74 -10.95
N SER A 219 -14.05 -1.03 -10.80
CA SER A 219 -14.16 0.40 -11.11
C SER A 219 -14.40 1.19 -9.82
N LEU A 220 -13.64 2.27 -9.62
CA LEU A 220 -13.74 3.13 -8.43
C LEU A 220 -13.87 4.60 -8.82
N ASP A 221 -14.53 5.38 -7.96
CA ASP A 221 -14.64 6.83 -8.11
C ASP A 221 -13.67 7.55 -7.16
N PHE A 222 -13.03 8.61 -7.63
CA PHE A 222 -12.10 9.41 -6.82
C PHE A 222 -12.50 10.89 -6.83
N PRO A 223 -13.50 11.31 -6.02
CA PRO A 223 -13.99 12.68 -6.01
C PRO A 223 -12.98 13.68 -5.40
N ASP A 224 -12.20 13.22 -4.43
CA ASP A 224 -11.32 14.06 -3.62
C ASP A 224 -9.84 13.76 -3.87
N GLU A 225 -8.99 14.77 -3.68
CA GLU A 225 -7.53 14.63 -3.76
C GLU A 225 -6.98 13.82 -2.60
N GLY A 226 -5.94 13.02 -2.86
CA GLY A 226 -5.32 12.19 -1.85
C GLY A 226 -4.40 11.13 -2.42
N ASP A 227 -3.68 10.46 -1.53
CA ASP A 227 -2.96 9.24 -1.83
C ASP A 227 -3.71 8.08 -1.18
N PHE A 228 -4.08 7.09 -1.99
CA PHE A 228 -4.84 5.93 -1.55
C PHE A 228 -4.05 4.65 -1.86
N GLN A 229 -4.14 3.65 -1.00
CA GLN A 229 -3.55 2.34 -1.24
C GLN A 229 -4.61 1.37 -1.76
N LEU A 230 -4.50 0.98 -3.03
CA LEU A 230 -5.34 -0.05 -3.61
C LEU A 230 -4.59 -1.39 -3.56
N CYS A 231 -5.19 -2.39 -2.95
CA CYS A 231 -4.64 -3.74 -2.87
C CYS A 231 -5.65 -4.77 -3.39
N VAL A 232 -5.14 -5.83 -4.02
CA VAL A 232 -5.93 -6.99 -4.43
C VAL A 232 -5.32 -8.27 -3.91
N THR A 233 -6.17 -9.13 -3.37
CA THR A 233 -5.84 -10.48 -2.91
C THR A 233 -6.67 -11.46 -3.70
N ALA A 234 -6.12 -12.62 -4.07
CA ALA A 234 -6.95 -13.71 -4.59
C ALA A 234 -6.85 -14.97 -3.75
N TYR A 235 -7.95 -15.68 -3.71
CA TYR A 235 -8.17 -16.89 -2.95
C TYR A 235 -8.52 -18.01 -3.92
N ILE A 236 -7.84 -19.14 -3.80
CA ILE A 236 -8.31 -20.37 -4.44
C ILE A 236 -9.16 -21.10 -3.40
N ASP A 237 -10.40 -21.41 -3.80
CA ASP A 237 -11.49 -22.07 -3.05
C ASP A 237 -12.58 -21.15 -2.49
N ASN A 238 -13.62 -21.81 -1.98
CA ASN A 238 -14.85 -21.21 -1.46
C ASN A 238 -14.61 -20.62 -0.04
N PRO A 239 -14.56 -19.29 0.15
CA PRO A 239 -14.37 -18.69 1.47
C PRO A 239 -15.57 -18.89 2.41
N PHE A 240 -16.70 -19.41 1.91
CA PHE A 240 -17.87 -19.74 2.73
C PHE A 240 -17.73 -21.10 3.44
N SER A 241 -16.69 -21.89 3.17
CA SER A 241 -16.40 -23.15 3.88
C SER A 241 -15.57 -22.96 5.16
N GLY A 242 -15.05 -21.75 5.40
CA GLY A 242 -14.23 -21.44 6.58
C GLY A 242 -12.75 -21.87 6.48
N SER A 243 -12.31 -22.42 5.34
CA SER A 243 -10.92 -22.81 5.07
C SER A 243 -10.39 -22.09 3.83
N THR A 244 -9.55 -21.07 4.02
CA THR A 244 -8.82 -20.41 2.93
C THR A 244 -7.52 -21.16 2.68
N CYS A 245 -7.45 -21.88 1.56
CA CYS A 245 -6.41 -22.88 1.35
C CYS A 245 -5.17 -22.42 0.60
N ASP A 246 -5.33 -21.45 -0.29
CA ASP A 246 -4.22 -20.65 -0.79
C ASP A 246 -4.66 -19.19 -0.91
N GLN A 247 -3.86 -18.30 -0.32
CA GLN A 247 -3.98 -16.86 -0.46
C GLN A 247 -2.79 -16.36 -1.27
N TYR A 248 -3.08 -15.60 -2.33
CA TYR A 248 -2.07 -14.92 -3.12
C TYR A 248 -2.26 -13.42 -2.95
N GLY A 249 -1.14 -12.70 -2.83
CA GLY A 249 -1.12 -11.26 -2.58
C GLY A 249 -0.98 -10.92 -1.08
N PRO A 250 -1.39 -9.72 -0.65
CA PRO A 250 -1.96 -8.66 -1.47
C PRO A 250 -0.93 -8.09 -2.45
N GLU A 251 -1.35 -7.82 -3.67
CA GLU A 251 -0.63 -6.96 -4.60
C GLU A 251 -1.18 -5.53 -4.48
N CYS A 252 -0.31 -4.55 -4.20
CA CYS A 252 -0.72 -3.18 -3.89
C CYS A 252 -0.08 -2.13 -4.79
N SER A 253 -0.83 -1.09 -5.11
CA SER A 253 -0.36 0.13 -5.78
C SER A 253 -0.86 1.38 -5.06
N THR A 254 -0.06 2.44 -5.09
CA THR A 254 -0.45 3.76 -4.61
C THR A 254 -1.19 4.50 -5.72
N ILE A 255 -2.40 4.96 -5.43
CA ILE A 255 -3.20 5.78 -6.33
C ILE A 255 -2.99 7.24 -5.94
N HIS A 256 -2.35 8.01 -6.81
CA HIS A 256 -2.09 9.43 -6.59
C HIS A 256 -3.19 10.25 -7.24
N VAL A 257 -4.20 10.64 -6.45
CA VAL A 257 -5.32 11.45 -6.92
C VAL A 257 -4.96 12.94 -6.79
N ARG A 258 -4.90 13.65 -7.91
CA ARG A 258 -4.53 15.07 -7.96
C ARG A 258 -5.56 15.91 -8.70
N LYS A 259 -5.69 17.18 -8.30
CA LYS A 259 -6.57 18.12 -9.00
C LYS A 259 -6.08 18.39 -10.41
N GLU A 260 -7.04 18.66 -11.30
CA GLU A 260 -6.73 19.26 -12.60
C GLU A 260 -5.94 20.56 -12.41
N THR A 261 -4.96 20.76 -13.29
CA THR A 261 -4.07 21.92 -13.28
C THR A 261 -4.82 23.26 -13.39
N ASN A 262 -5.97 23.29 -14.05
CA ASN A 262 -6.78 24.50 -14.21
C ASN A 262 -7.46 24.97 -12.93
N ASN A 263 -7.65 24.07 -11.96
CA ASN A 263 -8.24 24.38 -10.66
C ASN A 263 -7.19 24.81 -9.63
N GLN A 264 -5.90 24.83 -10.00
CA GLN A 264 -4.82 25.30 -9.15
C GLN A 264 -4.54 26.80 -9.37
N THR A 265 -4.14 27.50 -8.30
CA THR A 265 -3.75 28.92 -8.35
C THR A 265 -2.32 29.16 -7.87
N PRO A 266 -1.31 28.60 -8.56
CA PRO A 266 0.08 28.77 -8.18
C PRO A 266 0.55 30.21 -8.35
N LYS A 267 1.60 30.56 -7.61
CA LYS A 267 2.17 31.90 -7.59
C LYS A 267 3.56 31.90 -8.21
N LEU A 268 3.70 32.57 -9.35
CA LEU A 268 5.01 32.90 -9.92
C LEU A 268 5.60 34.08 -9.14
N ILE A 269 6.87 33.97 -8.76
CA ILE A 269 7.61 34.96 -7.97
C ILE A 269 8.94 35.21 -8.67
N THR A 270 9.32 36.48 -8.81
CA THR A 270 10.64 36.88 -9.27
C THR A 270 10.95 38.31 -8.82
N ASN A 271 12.22 38.71 -8.86
CA ASN A 271 12.59 40.11 -8.71
C ASN A 271 12.18 40.88 -9.98
N GLN A 272 11.25 41.81 -9.84
CA GLN A 272 10.70 42.58 -10.98
C GLN A 272 11.43 43.91 -11.22
N LEU A 273 12.31 44.33 -10.32
CA LEU A 273 13.05 45.58 -10.37
C LEU A 273 14.54 45.27 -10.39
N LEU A 274 15.15 45.36 -11.58
CA LEU A 274 16.53 44.95 -11.82
C LEU A 274 17.35 46.05 -12.52
N CYS A 275 18.67 45.91 -12.44
CA CYS A 275 19.57 46.62 -13.35
C CYS A 275 19.81 45.79 -14.62
N ALA A 276 20.22 46.46 -15.70
CA ALA A 276 20.76 45.79 -16.87
C ALA A 276 21.86 44.79 -16.48
N PHE A 277 21.85 43.60 -17.10
CA PHE A 277 22.84 42.52 -16.87
C PHE A 277 22.83 41.90 -15.48
N ASP A 278 21.84 42.21 -14.64
CA ASP A 278 21.62 41.47 -13.41
C ASP A 278 21.17 40.02 -13.72
N THR A 279 21.47 39.13 -12.77
CA THR A 279 20.88 37.80 -12.72
C THR A 279 19.77 37.81 -11.67
N SER A 280 18.60 37.29 -12.01
CA SER A 280 17.55 37.01 -11.03
C SER A 280 16.95 35.64 -11.25
N CYS A 281 16.37 35.05 -10.21
CA CYS A 281 15.69 33.78 -10.31
C CYS A 281 14.18 33.98 -10.21
N ALA A 282 13.44 33.16 -10.94
CA ALA A 282 11.99 33.07 -10.93
C ALA A 282 11.60 31.68 -10.44
N GLU A 283 10.61 31.62 -9.56
CA GLU A 283 10.11 30.38 -8.96
C GLU A 283 8.59 30.35 -9.04
N ILE A 284 8.02 29.21 -9.41
CA ILE A 284 6.59 28.97 -9.32
C ILE A 284 6.30 28.12 -8.07
N ASN A 285 5.57 28.71 -7.13
CA ASN A 285 5.14 28.03 -5.91
C ASN A 285 3.90 27.18 -6.23
N LEU A 286 4.07 25.88 -6.11
CA LEU A 286 3.04 24.85 -6.32
C LEU A 286 2.71 24.19 -4.98
N ASP A 287 1.45 23.83 -4.78
CA ASP A 287 1.02 23.08 -3.59
C ASP A 287 1.55 21.64 -3.62
N ASP A 288 1.60 21.02 -4.80
CA ASP A 288 2.20 19.71 -5.03
C ASP A 288 3.16 19.71 -6.23
N PRO A 289 4.44 20.07 -6.01
CA PRO A 289 5.44 20.07 -7.08
C PRO A 289 5.83 18.67 -7.56
N GLN A 290 5.54 17.60 -6.81
CA GLN A 290 5.93 16.23 -7.19
C GLN A 290 5.03 15.67 -8.31
N SER A 291 3.81 16.18 -8.45
CA SER A 291 2.89 15.83 -9.54
C SER A 291 3.30 16.37 -10.93
N VAL A 292 4.31 17.26 -10.98
CA VAL A 292 4.73 17.89 -12.23
C VAL A 292 5.72 17.01 -12.97
N LYS A 293 5.39 16.68 -14.22
CA LYS A 293 6.27 15.94 -15.13
C LYS A 293 7.37 16.82 -15.71
N PHE A 294 7.01 18.02 -16.14
CA PHE A 294 7.97 19.02 -16.62
C PHE A 294 7.38 20.44 -16.62
N PHE A 295 8.27 21.42 -16.61
CA PHE A 295 8.03 22.85 -16.73
C PHE A 295 8.40 23.35 -18.13
N ARG A 296 7.77 24.44 -18.56
CA ARG A 296 8.12 25.17 -19.78
C ARG A 296 8.36 26.63 -19.45
N TRP A 297 9.63 26.96 -19.26
CA TRP A 297 10.05 28.34 -18.97
C TRP A 297 10.30 29.11 -20.26
N GLN A 298 9.79 30.34 -20.30
CA GLN A 298 10.00 31.28 -21.40
C GLN A 298 10.43 32.63 -20.84
N THR A 299 11.35 33.30 -21.53
CA THR A 299 11.78 34.65 -21.15
C THR A 299 11.88 35.54 -22.38
N THR A 300 11.55 36.82 -22.20
CA THR A 300 11.81 37.89 -23.15
C THR A 300 12.81 38.86 -22.52
N GLY A 301 13.91 39.14 -23.21
CA GLY A 301 14.96 40.03 -22.70
C GLY A 301 16.00 39.38 -21.79
N GLY A 302 15.94 38.06 -21.57
CA GLY A 302 16.94 37.33 -20.79
C GLY A 302 17.29 35.98 -21.40
N THR A 303 18.29 35.34 -20.81
CA THR A 303 18.71 33.97 -21.11
C THR A 303 18.58 33.14 -19.83
N ILE A 304 17.84 32.04 -19.90
CA ILE A 304 17.77 31.07 -18.80
C ILE A 304 19.13 30.37 -18.70
N ILE A 305 19.73 30.39 -17.51
CA ILE A 305 21.06 29.80 -17.22
C ILE A 305 20.98 28.55 -16.33
N THR A 306 19.80 28.22 -15.81
CA THR A 306 19.56 26.98 -15.07
C THR A 306 19.71 25.77 -15.99
N GLN A 307 20.42 24.74 -15.53
CA GLN A 307 20.51 23.46 -16.22
C GLN A 307 19.22 22.67 -16.07
N ASN A 308 18.77 22.01 -17.14
CA ASN A 308 17.53 21.23 -17.21
C ASN A 308 16.32 22.00 -16.65
N PRO A 309 16.04 23.22 -17.14
CA PRO A 309 14.98 24.07 -16.61
C PRO A 309 13.60 23.41 -16.65
N GLU A 310 13.39 22.45 -17.55
CA GLU A 310 12.16 21.66 -17.66
C GLU A 310 11.90 20.73 -16.47
N LEU A 311 12.90 20.45 -15.64
CA LEU A 311 12.73 19.63 -14.43
C LEU A 311 12.69 20.46 -13.15
N MET A 312 12.75 21.80 -13.28
CA MET A 312 12.95 22.71 -12.16
C MET A 312 11.75 23.65 -11.99
N ASN A 313 11.21 23.74 -10.76
CA ASN A 313 10.20 24.73 -10.39
C ASN A 313 10.78 26.14 -10.20
N SER A 314 12.10 26.30 -10.36
CA SER A 314 12.81 27.56 -10.28
C SER A 314 13.91 27.65 -11.33
N VAL A 315 14.02 28.81 -11.99
CA VAL A 315 15.07 29.10 -12.98
C VAL A 315 15.73 30.43 -12.72
N CYS A 316 17.03 30.50 -12.93
CA CYS A 316 17.79 31.74 -12.93
C CYS A 316 17.98 32.24 -14.35
N ILE A 317 17.85 33.55 -14.52
CA ILE A 317 17.83 34.25 -15.79
C ILE A 317 18.92 35.32 -15.72
N LEU A 318 19.83 35.31 -16.70
CA LEU A 318 20.73 36.41 -16.98
C LEU A 318 20.01 37.39 -17.91
N TRP A 319 19.74 38.61 -17.46
CA TRP A 319 19.00 39.58 -18.24
C TRP A 319 19.93 40.35 -19.19
N ASN A 320 19.62 40.38 -20.48
CA ASN A 320 20.48 41.00 -21.50
C ASN A 320 19.93 42.34 -22.01
N GLN A 321 18.97 42.94 -21.29
CA GLN A 321 18.33 44.21 -21.65
C GLN A 321 19.08 45.42 -21.11
N GLN A 322 18.93 46.55 -21.81
CA GLN A 322 19.38 47.86 -21.36
C GLN A 322 18.35 48.49 -20.40
N ASN A 323 18.77 49.54 -19.67
CA ASN A 323 17.85 50.27 -18.79
C ASN A 323 16.72 50.94 -19.60
N GLY A 324 15.47 50.83 -19.13
CA GLY A 324 14.28 51.36 -19.82
C GLY A 324 13.58 50.40 -20.78
N GLU A 325 14.14 49.21 -21.02
CA GLU A 325 13.45 48.10 -21.69
C GLU A 325 12.60 47.30 -20.69
N ASN A 326 11.69 46.46 -21.19
CA ASN A 326 10.88 45.56 -20.37
C ASN A 326 11.22 44.10 -20.68
N GLY A 327 11.46 43.33 -19.63
CA GLY A 327 11.62 41.88 -19.67
C GLY A 327 10.34 41.17 -19.26
N LYS A 328 10.27 39.88 -19.54
CA LYS A 328 9.16 39.02 -19.12
C LYS A 328 9.68 37.64 -18.81
N VAL A 329 9.16 37.03 -17.74
CA VAL A 329 9.33 35.60 -17.47
C VAL A 329 7.95 34.95 -17.44
N CYS A 330 7.81 33.83 -18.12
CA CYS A 330 6.59 33.03 -18.17
C CYS A 330 6.90 31.56 -17.87
N VAL A 331 5.93 30.85 -17.31
CA VAL A 331 6.00 29.40 -17.08
C VAL A 331 4.62 28.76 -17.23
N ASP A 332 4.56 27.61 -17.89
CA ASP A 332 3.50 26.60 -17.76
C ASP A 332 4.12 25.26 -17.35
N TYR A 333 3.29 24.31 -16.90
CA TYR A 333 3.74 22.99 -16.44
C TYR A 333 2.75 21.90 -16.83
N GLN A 334 3.24 20.67 -16.95
CA GLN A 334 2.47 19.48 -17.30
C GLN A 334 2.40 18.52 -16.12
N THR A 335 1.20 17.99 -15.85
CA THR A 335 0.95 16.89 -14.91
C THR A 335 0.27 15.73 -15.64
N ASP A 336 0.00 14.62 -14.94
CA ASP A 336 -0.90 13.57 -15.43
C ASP A 336 -2.34 14.08 -15.64
N CYS A 337 -2.77 15.07 -14.86
CA CYS A 337 -4.10 15.66 -14.91
C CYS A 337 -4.20 16.89 -15.80
N GLY A 338 -3.32 16.98 -16.79
CA GLY A 338 -3.34 18.00 -17.83
C GLY A 338 -2.25 19.05 -17.71
N GLN A 339 -2.35 20.04 -18.60
CA GLN A 339 -1.42 21.16 -18.70
C GLN A 339 -1.98 22.38 -17.96
N SER A 340 -1.14 23.12 -17.24
CA SER A 340 -1.55 24.39 -16.65
C SER A 340 -1.63 25.51 -17.68
N ARG A 341 -2.35 26.58 -17.32
CA ARG A 341 -2.24 27.86 -18.04
C ARG A 341 -0.83 28.47 -17.84
N THR A 342 -0.45 29.37 -18.74
CA THR A 342 0.80 30.11 -18.61
C THR A 342 0.68 31.23 -17.57
N TYR A 343 1.66 31.29 -16.66
CA TYR A 343 1.84 32.34 -15.66
C TYR A 343 2.97 33.25 -16.09
N CYS A 344 2.77 34.57 -16.08
CA CYS A 344 3.79 35.53 -16.51
C CYS A 344 3.97 36.66 -15.49
N LEU A 345 5.21 37.12 -15.36
CA LEU A 345 5.56 38.36 -14.66
C LEU A 345 6.41 39.24 -15.56
N ASP A 346 6.07 40.52 -15.59
CA ASP A 346 6.88 41.55 -16.23
C ASP A 346 8.03 41.97 -15.29
N VAL A 347 9.17 42.28 -15.88
CA VAL A 347 10.40 42.70 -15.22
C VAL A 347 10.84 44.03 -15.83
N MET A 348 11.15 45.02 -14.99
CA MET A 348 11.53 46.36 -15.41
C MET A 348 13.01 46.62 -15.12
N PHE A 349 13.69 47.28 -16.05
CA PHE A 349 15.12 47.60 -15.96
C PHE A 349 15.38 49.09 -15.70
N GLY A 350 16.34 49.37 -14.81
CA GLY A 350 16.79 50.73 -14.47
C GLY A 350 16.58 51.11 -13.00
N LEU A 351 15.83 50.29 -12.25
CA LEU A 351 15.72 50.35 -10.80
C LEU A 351 16.03 48.96 -10.25
N GLY A 352 17.17 48.77 -9.58
CA GLY A 352 17.53 47.51 -8.94
C GLY A 352 17.31 47.57 -7.44
N VAL A 353 16.50 46.66 -6.87
CA VAL A 353 16.42 46.51 -5.41
C VAL A 353 17.50 45.51 -4.96
N LYS A 354 18.42 45.95 -4.11
CA LYS A 354 19.60 45.17 -3.67
C LYS A 354 19.85 45.35 -2.17
N ASP A 355 20.52 44.40 -1.53
CA ASP A 355 20.89 44.46 -0.12
C ASP A 355 22.10 45.39 0.14
N ILE A 356 21.94 46.69 -0.13
CA ILE A 356 23.02 47.69 -0.06
C ILE A 356 22.88 48.67 1.11
N ALA A 357 21.79 48.62 1.88
CA ALA A 357 21.51 49.54 2.98
C ALA A 357 22.00 49.04 4.36
N GLY A 358 22.73 47.92 4.39
CA GLY A 358 23.17 47.28 5.63
C GLY A 358 22.13 46.34 6.22
N GLN A 359 22.43 45.77 7.38
CA GLN A 359 21.60 44.77 8.04
C GLN A 359 20.50 45.42 8.89
N ASN A 360 19.39 44.69 9.08
CA ASN A 360 18.34 45.11 9.99
C ASN A 360 18.83 45.07 11.45
N GLU A 361 18.48 46.07 12.24
CA GLU A 361 18.99 46.23 13.61
C GLU A 361 17.90 46.57 14.63
N THR A 362 18.14 46.21 15.90
CA THR A 362 17.37 46.70 17.05
C THR A 362 18.27 47.47 17.98
N ILE A 363 17.91 48.73 18.24
CA ILE A 363 18.72 49.70 18.97
C ILE A 363 18.03 50.11 20.26
N ARG A 364 18.75 50.01 21.38
CA ARG A 364 18.32 50.59 22.66
C ARG A 364 18.69 52.07 22.69
N GLY A 365 17.68 52.93 22.79
CA GLY A 365 17.83 54.38 22.65
C GLY A 365 17.25 54.91 21.34
N LEU A 366 17.63 56.13 20.96
CA LEU A 366 17.06 56.86 19.82
C LEU A 366 18.11 57.26 18.77
N SER A 367 19.31 56.66 18.79
CA SER A 367 20.39 56.99 17.85
C SER A 367 21.24 55.76 17.52
N THR A 368 21.66 55.64 16.26
CA THR A 368 22.60 54.61 15.78
C THR A 368 23.40 55.16 14.58
N ARG A 369 24.34 54.37 14.07
CA ARG A 369 25.00 54.60 12.77
C ARG A 369 24.47 53.63 11.74
N LEU A 370 24.25 54.12 10.53
CA LEU A 370 23.93 53.29 9.38
C LEU A 370 25.21 52.72 8.77
N ALA A 371 25.09 51.75 7.87
CA ALA A 371 26.21 51.14 7.17
C ALA A 371 25.79 50.66 5.78
N ALA A 372 25.74 51.58 4.81
CA ALA A 372 25.50 51.22 3.41
C ALA A 372 26.75 50.61 2.75
N GLY A 373 26.53 49.63 1.88
CA GLY A 373 27.59 48.90 1.18
C GLY A 373 28.18 49.62 -0.04
N ILE A 374 27.53 50.69 -0.53
CA ILE A 374 28.01 51.49 -1.67
C ILE A 374 28.42 52.88 -1.16
N PRO A 375 29.66 53.37 -1.45
CA PRO A 375 30.19 54.60 -0.85
C PRO A 375 29.44 55.89 -1.20
N THR A 376 28.81 55.93 -2.36
CA THR A 376 28.08 57.09 -2.88
C THR A 376 26.59 56.80 -2.84
N GLY A 377 25.78 57.73 -2.39
CA GLY A 377 24.33 57.57 -2.36
C GLY A 377 23.68 58.57 -1.42
N GLN A 378 22.39 58.35 -1.20
CA GLN A 378 21.57 59.18 -0.32
C GLN A 378 20.63 58.31 0.50
N TRP A 379 20.59 58.57 1.81
CA TRP A 379 19.61 57.99 2.71
C TRP A 379 18.25 58.66 2.55
N GLN A 380 17.18 57.91 2.67
CA GLN A 380 15.83 58.43 2.75
C GLN A 380 15.03 57.65 3.79
N LYS A 381 14.13 58.34 4.49
CA LYS A 381 13.14 57.66 5.34
C LYS A 381 11.98 57.19 4.46
N ILE A 382 11.70 55.88 4.48
CA ILE A 382 10.53 55.30 3.81
C ILE A 382 9.32 55.29 4.76
N SER A 383 9.51 54.82 6.01
CA SER A 383 8.42 54.76 6.98
C SER A 383 8.92 54.89 8.43
N GLY A 384 8.00 55.14 9.38
CA GLY A 384 8.27 55.15 10.82
C GLY A 384 7.57 56.30 11.58
N PRO A 385 7.37 56.15 12.90
CA PRO A 385 6.43 56.98 13.70
C PRO A 385 6.89 58.41 14.01
N GLY A 386 8.16 58.74 13.82
CA GLY A 386 8.74 60.05 14.13
C GLY A 386 9.65 60.59 13.03
N LYS A 387 10.16 61.81 13.20
CA LYS A 387 11.22 62.38 12.35
C LYS A 387 12.54 61.63 12.56
N VAL A 388 13.28 61.42 11.47
CA VAL A 388 14.65 60.92 11.43
C VAL A 388 15.56 62.10 11.09
N ASN A 389 16.59 62.36 11.89
CA ASN A 389 17.62 63.36 11.61
C ASN A 389 18.91 62.62 11.25
N PHE A 390 19.43 62.89 10.05
CA PHE A 390 20.70 62.36 9.56
C PHE A 390 21.81 63.39 9.83
N SER A 391 22.97 62.95 10.33
CA SER A 391 24.14 63.83 10.47
C SER A 391 24.66 64.28 9.11
N ASN A 392 24.65 63.36 8.14
CA ASN A 392 24.86 63.64 6.73
C ASN A 392 24.07 62.62 5.92
N ILE A 393 23.09 63.08 5.14
CA ILE A 393 22.22 62.18 4.38
C ILE A 393 22.95 61.45 3.24
N ASN A 394 24.11 61.96 2.80
CA ASN A 394 24.92 61.37 1.73
C ASN A 394 26.13 60.55 2.25
N ASP A 395 26.23 60.33 3.56
CA ASP A 395 27.27 59.48 4.16
C ASP A 395 26.75 58.04 4.32
N PRO A 396 27.40 57.02 3.72
CA PRO A 396 26.99 55.62 3.89
C PRO A 396 27.03 55.18 5.36
N ASN A 397 27.84 55.83 6.21
CA ASN A 397 27.98 55.55 7.64
C ASN A 397 27.33 56.62 8.54
N SER A 398 26.30 57.30 8.02
CA SER A 398 25.62 58.41 8.67
C SER A 398 25.13 58.05 10.07
N LYS A 399 25.36 58.94 11.04
CA LYS A 399 24.74 58.84 12.36
C LYS A 399 23.32 59.39 12.26
N ILE A 400 22.35 58.62 12.75
CA ILE A 400 20.95 59.05 12.77
C ILE A 400 20.43 59.20 14.20
N SER A 401 19.43 60.07 14.36
CA SER A 401 18.61 60.14 15.57
C SER A 401 17.12 60.22 15.23
N VAL A 402 16.27 59.58 16.04
CA VAL A 402 14.82 59.57 15.86
C VAL A 402 14.09 60.24 17.00
N SER A 403 12.96 60.88 16.70
CA SER A 403 12.17 61.61 17.71
C SER A 403 11.21 60.73 18.52
N LYS A 404 10.96 59.49 18.09
CA LYS A 404 10.06 58.53 18.76
C LYS A 404 10.63 57.13 18.63
N TYR A 405 10.32 56.27 19.61
CA TYR A 405 10.58 54.84 19.53
C TYR A 405 9.64 54.17 18.52
N GLY A 406 10.08 53.06 17.93
CA GLY A 406 9.32 52.28 16.96
C GLY A 406 10.18 51.73 15.83
N ILE A 407 9.52 51.16 14.83
CA ILE A 407 10.16 50.57 13.65
C ILE A 407 10.25 51.62 12.55
N TYR A 408 11.44 51.75 11.96
CA TYR A 408 11.73 52.64 10.85
C TYR A 408 12.28 51.84 9.68
N VAL A 409 11.75 52.10 8.48
CA VAL A 409 12.34 51.60 7.24
C VAL A 409 13.05 52.77 6.56
N LEU A 410 14.34 52.61 6.30
CA LEU A 410 15.18 53.58 5.61
C LEU A 410 15.66 52.97 4.29
N SER A 411 15.88 53.82 3.28
CA SER A 411 16.46 53.39 2.02
C SER A 411 17.79 54.08 1.74
N TRP A 412 18.76 53.34 1.21
CA TRP A 412 19.96 53.89 0.58
C TRP A 412 19.79 53.83 -0.93
N ILE A 413 19.82 54.98 -1.59
CA ILE A 413 19.70 55.08 -3.05
C ILE A 413 21.06 55.49 -3.61
N SER A 414 21.58 54.73 -4.58
CA SER A 414 22.80 55.05 -5.32
C SER A 414 22.56 54.89 -6.81
N ASN A 415 23.31 55.62 -7.64
CA ASN A 415 23.42 55.30 -9.06
C ASN A 415 24.68 54.43 -9.26
N LYS A 416 24.54 53.30 -9.92
CA LYS A 416 25.65 52.40 -10.28
C LYS A 416 25.47 52.00 -11.75
N ASN A 417 26.41 52.40 -12.61
CA ASN A 417 26.41 52.09 -14.05
C ASN A 417 25.07 52.42 -14.72
N ASP A 418 24.58 53.65 -14.55
CA ASP A 418 23.31 54.16 -15.07
C ASP A 418 22.05 53.41 -14.59
N CYS A 419 22.16 52.56 -13.58
CA CYS A 419 21.05 51.95 -12.87
C CYS A 419 20.88 52.60 -11.48
N LEU A 420 19.65 52.97 -11.15
CA LEU A 420 19.33 53.39 -9.79
C LEU A 420 19.20 52.14 -8.92
N VAL A 421 20.10 51.96 -7.95
CA VAL A 421 20.03 50.86 -6.99
C VAL A 421 19.49 51.37 -5.66
N GLN A 422 18.53 50.63 -5.11
CA GLN A 422 17.92 50.93 -3.82
C GLN A 422 18.11 49.75 -2.87
N GLY A 423 18.65 50.02 -1.68
CA GLY A 423 18.61 49.07 -0.56
C GLY A 423 17.70 49.57 0.54
N LEU A 424 17.07 48.63 1.24
CA LEU A 424 16.20 48.91 2.39
C LEU A 424 16.83 48.36 3.67
N VAL A 425 16.71 49.10 4.76
CA VAL A 425 17.12 48.66 6.09
C VAL A 425 16.02 48.98 7.09
N THR A 426 15.72 48.03 7.96
CA THR A 426 14.75 48.16 9.04
C THR A 426 15.47 48.31 10.37
N ILE A 427 15.21 49.41 11.06
CA ILE A 427 15.79 49.70 12.38
C ILE A 427 14.66 49.86 13.40
N ARG A 428 14.73 49.06 14.46
CA ARG A 428 13.80 49.11 15.59
C ARG A 428 14.42 49.84 16.77
N PHE A 429 13.93 51.04 17.08
CA PHE A 429 14.34 51.77 18.27
C PHE A 429 13.44 51.41 19.45
N VAL A 430 14.03 50.95 20.55
CA VAL A 430 13.33 50.58 21.79
C VAL A 430 13.86 51.35 22.98
N ARG A 431 13.02 51.51 24.02
CA ARG A 431 13.43 52.10 25.29
C ARG A 431 14.57 51.28 25.89
N SER A 432 15.52 51.98 26.51
CA SER A 432 16.71 51.41 27.16
C SER A 432 16.35 50.42 28.25
#